data_AF-A0AAE2CWX9-F1
#
_entry.id   AF-A0AAE2CWX9-F1
#
_cell.length_a   1.000
_cell.length_b   1.000
_cell.length_c   1.000
_cell.angle_alpha   90.00
_cell.angle_beta   90.00
_cell.angle_gamma   90.00
#
_symmetry.space_group_name_H-M   'P 1'
#
loop_
_entity.id
_entity.type
_entity.pdbx_description
1 polymer ?
#
loop_
_entity_poly.entity_id
_entity_poly.type
_entity_poly.pdbx_seq_one_letter_code
_entity_poly.pdbx_strand_id
1 'polypeptide(L)'
;MGVQSNIECVEEEEAELRCKPKKVSPTTFSNIEKLVSWDEGGYMIQDTPMPRGEIVVGGPSVTDGYFNNASKTGEVFKVDERAMRWFYTGDIERFHPDGCLEIIDRKKDIVKLQHGEYISLAKVEAALISSNYVDNIMVHADPFHNFCVALVVPSRSVLQRWADESGIEYKDFSELCGKAEAQTEAAKITKLNKFEILQRSGCCRIPGLRNPA
;
A
#
# COMPACT_ATOMS: atom_id res chain seq x y z
N MET A 1 17.84 -28.03 -29.09
CA MET A 1 17.13 -27.00 -29.88
C MET A 1 16.65 -25.95 -28.89
N GLY A 2 17.51 -24.97 -28.60
CA GLY A 2 17.17 -23.85 -27.73
C GLY A 2 16.45 -22.79 -28.55
N VAL A 3 15.22 -22.46 -28.19
CA VAL A 3 14.50 -21.33 -28.77
C VAL A 3 14.88 -20.11 -27.93
N GLN A 4 15.83 -19.32 -28.43
CA GLN A 4 16.01 -17.95 -27.98
C GLN A 4 14.76 -17.17 -28.39
N SER A 5 13.92 -16.81 -27.41
CA SER A 5 12.92 -15.77 -27.64
C SER A 5 13.63 -14.43 -27.52
N ASN A 6 14.01 -13.87 -28.67
CA ASN A 6 14.49 -12.51 -28.79
C ASN A 6 13.40 -11.56 -28.24
N ILE A 7 13.72 -10.88 -27.15
CA ILE A 7 13.01 -9.69 -26.72
C ILE A 7 13.61 -8.58 -27.59
N GLU A 8 12.90 -8.19 -28.65
CA GLU A 8 13.20 -6.94 -29.34
C GLU A 8 12.83 -5.80 -28.39
N CYS A 9 13.85 -5.21 -27.77
CA CYS A 9 13.74 -3.89 -27.17
C CYS A 9 13.52 -2.90 -28.31
N VAL A 10 12.27 -2.48 -28.50
CA VAL A 10 11.98 -1.31 -29.31
C VAL A 10 12.41 -0.11 -28.48
N GLU A 11 13.43 0.61 -28.94
CA GLU A 11 13.77 1.93 -28.42
C GLU A 11 12.61 2.88 -28.68
N GLU A 12 11.86 3.22 -27.63
CA GLU A 12 11.10 4.46 -27.48
C GLU A 12 10.65 4.52 -26.01
N GLU A 13 10.60 5.71 -25.43
CA GLU A 13 10.52 6.06 -23.99
C GLU A 13 9.40 5.43 -23.12
N GLU A 14 8.61 4.50 -23.65
CA GLU A 14 7.50 3.84 -22.97
C GLU A 14 7.51 2.33 -23.23
N ALA A 15 7.81 1.50 -22.22
CA ALA A 15 7.63 0.06 -22.37
C ALA A 15 6.14 -0.28 -22.33
N GLU A 16 5.53 -0.40 -23.50
CA GLU A 16 4.18 -0.94 -23.69
C GLU A 16 4.20 -2.47 -23.47
N LEU A 17 4.39 -2.88 -22.21
CA LEU A 17 4.42 -4.27 -21.79
C LEU A 17 3.00 -4.84 -21.79
N ARG A 18 2.59 -5.36 -22.94
CA ARG A 18 1.30 -6.04 -23.06
C ARG A 18 1.34 -7.39 -22.33
N CYS A 19 0.55 -7.53 -21.27
CA CYS A 19 0.30 -8.82 -20.62
C CYS A 19 -0.13 -9.86 -21.67
N LYS A 20 0.70 -10.89 -21.89
CA LYS A 20 0.35 -12.02 -22.77
C LYS A 20 -0.46 -12.99 -21.92
N PRO A 21 -1.76 -13.21 -22.19
CA PRO A 21 -2.58 -14.07 -21.35
C PRO A 21 -2.09 -15.52 -21.45
N LYS A 22 -1.43 -16.01 -20.40
CA LYS A 22 -1.17 -17.45 -20.23
C LYS A 22 -2.39 -18.08 -19.54
N LYS A 23 -3.28 -18.64 -20.37
CA LYS A 23 -4.32 -19.63 -20.04
C LYS A 23 -5.45 -19.19 -19.07
N VAL A 24 -6.39 -18.33 -19.49
CA VAL A 24 -7.80 -18.43 -19.02
C VAL A 24 -8.79 -17.82 -20.04
N SER A 25 -9.61 -18.66 -20.70
CA SER A 25 -10.88 -18.37 -21.45
C SER A 25 -10.92 -17.21 -22.49
N PRO A 26 -11.94 -17.12 -23.38
CA PRO A 26 -11.99 -16.05 -24.39
C PRO A 26 -12.18 -14.69 -23.67
N THR A 27 -11.14 -13.87 -23.65
CA THR A 27 -11.14 -12.58 -22.95
C THR A 27 -12.00 -11.57 -23.72
N THR A 28 -13.19 -11.27 -23.20
CA THR A 28 -13.99 -10.14 -23.67
C THR A 28 -13.38 -8.84 -23.13
N PHE A 29 -13.00 -7.93 -24.05
CA PHE A 29 -12.56 -6.53 -23.88
C PHE A 29 -11.15 -6.25 -23.34
N SER A 30 -10.17 -6.39 -24.26
CA SER A 30 -9.29 -5.32 -24.80
C SER A 30 -8.79 -4.15 -23.93
N ASN A 31 -8.70 -4.26 -22.62
CA ASN A 31 -7.95 -3.26 -21.85
C ASN A 31 -6.46 -3.41 -22.15
N ILE A 32 -5.77 -2.27 -22.24
CA ILE A 32 -4.33 -2.16 -22.47
C ILE A 32 -3.74 -1.61 -21.19
N GLU A 33 -2.63 -2.18 -20.77
CA GLU A 33 -1.91 -1.84 -19.54
C GLU A 33 -0.49 -1.44 -19.94
N LYS A 34 0.01 -0.35 -19.37
CA LYS A 34 1.42 0.05 -19.51
C LYS A 34 1.97 0.54 -18.17
N LEU A 35 3.27 0.35 -17.95
CA LEU A 35 3.96 0.99 -16.83
C LEU A 35 4.46 2.37 -17.25
N VAL A 36 4.35 3.32 -16.33
CA VAL A 36 4.93 4.65 -16.44
C VAL A 36 5.95 4.83 -15.31
N SER A 37 7.15 5.33 -15.63
CA SER A 37 8.18 5.60 -14.61
C SER A 37 7.70 6.66 -13.61
N TRP A 38 8.07 6.50 -12.34
CA TRP A 38 7.85 7.48 -11.29
C TRP A 38 9.19 7.91 -10.69
N ASP A 39 9.75 9.00 -11.24
CA ASP A 39 11.07 9.50 -10.88
C ASP A 39 11.17 9.89 -9.40
N GLU A 40 10.13 10.52 -8.87
CA GLU A 40 10.14 10.98 -7.48
C GLU A 40 10.20 9.82 -6.48
N GLY A 41 9.76 8.62 -6.85
CA GLY A 41 9.83 7.40 -6.03
C GLY A 41 10.99 6.48 -6.36
N GLY A 42 11.76 6.79 -7.42
CA GLY A 42 12.84 5.92 -7.91
C GLY A 42 12.36 4.60 -8.50
N TYR A 43 11.14 4.55 -9.04
CA TYR A 43 10.60 3.37 -9.72
C TYR A 43 10.66 3.59 -11.22
N MET A 44 11.55 2.87 -11.89
CA MET A 44 11.82 3.05 -13.32
C MET A 44 11.47 1.80 -14.10
N ILE A 45 10.94 2.00 -15.31
CA ILE A 45 10.68 0.91 -16.26
C ILE A 45 11.99 0.19 -16.63
N GLN A 46 13.13 0.87 -16.53
CA GLN A 46 14.46 0.33 -16.82
C GLN A 46 15.04 -0.50 -15.66
N ASP A 47 14.33 -0.61 -14.53
CA ASP A 47 14.80 -1.39 -13.38
C ASP A 47 14.98 -2.87 -13.75
N THR A 48 16.13 -3.43 -13.39
CA THR A 48 16.49 -4.84 -13.61
C THR A 48 16.57 -5.55 -12.24
N PRO A 49 16.03 -6.78 -12.07
CA PRO A 49 15.56 -7.74 -13.08
C PRO A 49 14.10 -7.58 -13.53
N MET A 50 13.33 -6.72 -12.88
CA MET A 50 11.90 -6.55 -13.15
C MET A 50 11.59 -5.05 -13.29
N PRO A 51 11.02 -4.61 -14.42
CA PRO A 51 10.55 -3.24 -14.61
C PRO A 51 9.54 -2.86 -13.53
N ARG A 52 9.66 -1.63 -13.00
CA ARG A 52 8.74 -1.10 -11.97
C ARG A 52 8.21 0.25 -12.38
N GLY A 53 6.97 0.56 -12.01
CA GLY A 53 6.38 1.85 -12.32
C GLY A 53 4.94 1.96 -11.87
N GLU A 54 4.33 3.11 -12.14
CA GLU A 54 2.89 3.30 -11.99
C GLU A 54 2.17 2.58 -13.12
N ILE A 55 1.24 1.69 -12.78
CA ILE A 55 0.38 1.02 -13.77
C ILE A 55 -0.67 2.01 -14.27
N VAL A 56 -0.82 2.12 -15.59
CA VAL A 56 -1.89 2.90 -16.21
C VAL A 56 -2.70 2.01 -17.14
N VAL A 57 -4.01 2.21 -17.13
CA VAL A 57 -4.96 1.36 -17.84
C VAL A 57 -5.71 2.18 -18.88
N GLY A 58 -5.75 1.68 -20.11
CA GLY A 58 -6.53 2.23 -21.21
C GLY A 58 -7.50 1.18 -21.74
N GLY A 59 -8.60 1.61 -22.35
CA GLY A 59 -9.56 0.72 -23.00
C GLY A 59 -11.02 1.00 -22.67
N PRO A 60 -11.95 0.20 -23.23
CA PRO A 60 -13.39 0.45 -23.16
C PRO A 60 -13.98 0.25 -21.75
N SER A 61 -13.25 -0.38 -20.83
CA SER A 61 -13.69 -0.57 -19.44
C SER A 61 -13.39 0.65 -18.55
N VAL A 62 -12.61 1.60 -19.03
CA VAL A 62 -12.21 2.80 -18.28
C VAL A 62 -13.36 3.81 -18.29
N THR A 63 -13.65 4.40 -17.13
CA THR A 63 -14.76 5.35 -17.01
C THR A 63 -14.48 6.68 -17.70
N ASP A 64 -15.55 7.40 -18.07
CA ASP A 64 -15.42 8.70 -18.73
C ASP A 64 -14.88 9.81 -17.82
N GLY A 65 -14.86 9.61 -16.50
CA GLY A 65 -14.37 10.58 -15.53
C GLY A 65 -15.13 10.54 -14.22
N TYR A 66 -14.79 11.49 -13.35
CA TYR A 66 -15.51 11.71 -12.10
C TYR A 66 -16.74 12.58 -12.34
N PHE A 67 -17.87 12.20 -11.75
CA PHE A 67 -19.13 12.97 -11.84
C PHE A 67 -18.94 14.39 -11.32
N ASN A 68 -19.23 15.38 -12.19
CA ASN A 68 -19.13 16.81 -11.90
C ASN A 68 -17.78 17.27 -11.32
N ASN A 69 -16.68 16.60 -11.66
CA ASN A 69 -15.35 16.97 -11.18
C ASN A 69 -14.31 16.93 -12.32
N ALA A 70 -14.36 17.95 -13.18
CA ALA A 70 -13.47 18.07 -14.32
C ALA A 70 -11.99 18.23 -13.93
N SER A 71 -11.69 18.91 -12.81
CA SER A 71 -10.31 19.08 -12.32
C SER A 71 -9.66 17.73 -12.01
N LYS A 72 -10.29 16.93 -11.13
CA LYS A 72 -9.76 15.60 -10.77
C LYS A 72 -9.76 14.64 -11.96
N THR A 73 -10.69 14.82 -12.90
CA THR A 73 -10.72 14.01 -14.13
C THR A 73 -9.51 14.33 -15.00
N GLY A 74 -9.18 15.60 -15.22
CA GLY A 74 -8.00 15.98 -16.02
C GLY A 74 -6.67 15.58 -15.36
N GLU A 75 -6.62 15.50 -14.03
CA GLU A 75 -5.41 15.08 -13.30
C GLU A 75 -5.09 13.59 -13.47
N VAL A 76 -6.11 12.71 -13.45
CA VAL A 76 -5.90 11.25 -13.48
C VAL A 76 -6.09 10.62 -14.86
N PHE A 77 -6.82 11.28 -15.76
CA PHE A 77 -7.01 10.79 -17.13
C PHE A 77 -6.17 11.63 -18.08
N LYS A 78 -5.17 11.00 -18.71
CA LYS A 78 -4.32 11.66 -19.69
C LYS A 78 -4.49 11.03 -21.06
N VAL A 79 -4.37 11.86 -22.09
CA VAL A 79 -4.44 11.42 -23.47
C VAL A 79 -3.03 11.44 -24.03
N ASP A 80 -2.65 10.32 -24.62
CA ASP A 80 -1.35 10.10 -25.24
C ASP A 80 -1.26 10.71 -26.65
N GLU A 81 -0.06 10.73 -27.24
CA GLU A 81 0.18 11.20 -28.61
C GLU A 81 -0.62 10.40 -29.65
N ARG A 82 -0.91 9.13 -29.35
CA ARG A 82 -1.75 8.24 -30.17
C ARG A 82 -3.25 8.47 -29.96
N ALA A 83 -3.65 9.57 -29.31
CA ALA A 83 -5.02 9.89 -28.91
C ALA A 83 -5.68 8.82 -28.03
N MET A 84 -4.87 7.99 -27.36
CA MET A 84 -5.35 6.96 -26.44
C MET A 84 -5.51 7.53 -25.03
N ARG A 85 -6.63 7.24 -24.38
CA ARG A 85 -6.92 7.70 -23.02
C ARG A 85 -6.42 6.68 -21.99
N TRP A 86 -5.59 7.15 -21.08
CA TRP A 86 -5.01 6.38 -19.99
C TRP A 86 -5.53 6.85 -18.63
N PHE A 87 -5.88 5.90 -17.78
CA PHE A 87 -6.22 6.13 -16.39
C PHE A 87 -5.03 5.79 -15.49
N TYR A 88 -4.57 6.78 -14.74
CA TYR A 88 -3.52 6.64 -13.75
C TYR A 88 -4.12 6.09 -12.45
N THR A 89 -3.80 4.83 -12.13
CA THR A 89 -4.40 4.12 -10.99
C THR A 89 -3.83 4.59 -9.65
N GLY A 90 -2.61 5.14 -9.66
CA GLY A 90 -1.84 5.45 -8.46
C GLY A 90 -1.26 4.20 -7.77
N ASP A 91 -1.26 3.04 -8.44
CA ASP A 91 -0.64 1.81 -7.97
C ASP A 91 0.75 1.63 -8.58
N ILE A 92 1.74 1.30 -7.74
CA ILE A 92 3.09 0.96 -8.19
C ILE A 92 3.18 -0.57 -8.30
N GLU A 93 3.54 -1.05 -9.46
CA GLU A 93 3.61 -2.48 -9.78
C GLU A 93 4.95 -2.84 -10.39
N ARG A 94 5.27 -4.15 -10.36
CA ARG A 94 6.38 -4.74 -11.09
C ARG A 94 5.91 -5.78 -12.09
N PHE A 95 6.51 -5.75 -13.28
CA PHE A 95 6.29 -6.78 -14.29
C PHE A 95 7.24 -7.96 -14.06
N HIS A 96 6.64 -9.14 -13.97
CA HIS A 96 7.38 -10.39 -14.00
C HIS A 96 7.63 -10.85 -15.44
N PRO A 97 8.73 -11.61 -15.68
CA PRO A 97 9.07 -12.12 -17.01
C PRO A 97 8.05 -13.13 -17.55
N ASP A 98 7.17 -13.66 -16.71
CA ASP A 98 6.11 -14.57 -17.10
C ASP A 98 4.88 -13.87 -17.70
N GLY A 99 4.79 -12.54 -17.55
CA GLY A 99 3.67 -11.69 -17.95
C GLY A 99 2.73 -11.31 -16.80
N CYS A 100 3.03 -11.71 -15.56
CA CYS A 100 2.23 -11.36 -14.38
C CYS A 100 2.63 -9.99 -13.81
N LEU A 101 1.66 -9.29 -13.24
CA LEU A 101 1.85 -8.06 -12.48
C LEU A 101 1.84 -8.37 -10.99
N GLU A 102 2.77 -7.77 -10.25
CA GLU A 102 2.78 -7.78 -8.79
C GLU A 102 2.69 -6.36 -8.25
N ILE A 103 1.71 -6.15 -7.38
CA ILE A 103 1.47 -4.88 -6.69
C ILE A 103 2.55 -4.70 -5.63
N ILE A 104 3.30 -3.59 -5.72
CA ILE A 104 4.30 -3.20 -4.73
C ILE A 104 3.61 -2.40 -3.62
N ASP A 105 2.98 -1.29 -3.99
CA ASP A 105 2.29 -0.41 -3.04
C ASP A 105 1.47 0.67 -3.78
N ARG A 106 0.71 1.48 -3.03
CA ARG A 106 0.10 2.71 -3.52
C ARG A 106 1.13 3.82 -3.56
N LYS A 107 1.14 4.60 -4.65
CA LYS A 107 1.98 5.80 -4.80
C LYS A 107 1.83 6.80 -3.65
N LYS A 108 0.62 6.89 -3.07
CA LYS A 108 0.30 7.79 -1.95
C LYS A 108 0.75 7.25 -0.59
N ASP A 109 0.94 5.94 -0.47
CA ASP A 109 1.32 5.29 0.79
C ASP A 109 2.84 5.12 0.91
N ILE A 110 3.57 5.40 -0.17
CA ILE A 110 5.04 5.48 -0.17
C ILE A 110 5.46 6.86 0.32
N VAL A 111 6.14 6.90 1.46
CA VAL A 111 6.63 8.14 2.09
C VAL A 111 8.15 8.21 2.03
N LYS A 112 8.68 9.35 1.62
CA LYS A 112 10.10 9.68 1.69
C LYS A 112 10.43 10.27 3.06
N LEU A 113 11.29 9.59 3.83
CA LEU A 113 11.80 10.13 5.09
C LEU A 113 12.84 11.22 4.84
N GLN A 114 13.17 12.00 5.87
CA GLN A 114 14.17 13.06 5.79
C GLN A 114 15.56 12.56 5.34
N HIS A 115 15.92 11.30 5.64
CA HIS A 115 17.17 10.68 5.17
C HIS A 115 17.17 10.33 3.66
N GLY A 116 16.05 10.49 2.97
CA GLY A 116 15.89 10.16 1.55
C GLY A 116 15.50 8.71 1.27
N GLU A 117 15.26 7.91 2.31
CA GLU A 117 14.76 6.54 2.18
C GLU A 117 13.25 6.55 1.92
N TYR A 118 12.79 5.63 1.06
CA TYR A 118 11.37 5.43 0.77
C TYR A 118 10.85 4.25 1.58
N ILE A 119 9.78 4.49 2.33
CA ILE A 119 9.11 3.49 3.14
C ILE A 119 7.71 3.26 2.61
N SER A 120 7.39 2.00 2.39
CA SER A 120 6.04 1.51 2.09
C SER A 120 5.29 1.31 3.41
N LEU A 121 4.30 2.16 3.69
CA LEU A 121 3.51 2.07 4.92
C LEU A 121 2.68 0.78 4.96
N ALA A 122 2.04 0.42 3.84
CA ALA A 122 1.22 -0.78 3.74
C ALA A 122 2.03 -2.06 4.00
N LYS A 123 3.28 -2.12 3.53
CA LYS A 123 4.15 -3.28 3.78
C LYS A 123 4.55 -3.39 5.25
N VAL A 124 4.79 -2.26 5.92
CA VAL A 124 5.08 -2.24 7.36
C VAL A 124 3.84 -2.67 8.15
N GLU A 125 2.65 -2.19 7.78
CA GLU A 125 1.38 -2.64 8.37
C GLU A 125 1.16 -4.14 8.19
N ALA A 126 1.34 -4.65 6.97
CA ALA A 126 1.20 -6.08 6.66
C ALA A 126 2.23 -6.95 7.41
N ALA A 127 3.43 -6.44 7.64
CA ALA A 127 4.41 -7.14 8.47
C ALA A 127 3.98 -7.17 9.95
N LEU A 128 3.43 -6.06 10.47
CA LEU A 128 3.04 -5.94 11.88
C LEU A 128 1.75 -6.70 12.22
N ILE A 129 0.79 -6.76 11.29
CA ILE A 129 -0.46 -7.54 11.46
C ILE A 129 -0.22 -9.06 11.46
N SER A 130 0.95 -9.53 11.02
CA SER A 130 1.31 -10.95 11.12
C SER A 130 1.49 -11.44 12.56
N SER A 131 1.57 -10.52 13.52
CA SER A 131 1.62 -10.83 14.95
C SER A 131 0.24 -11.16 15.50
N ASN A 132 0.14 -12.26 16.26
CA ASN A 132 -1.10 -12.63 16.97
C ASN A 132 -1.54 -11.60 18.03
N TYR A 133 -0.69 -10.65 18.40
CA TYR A 133 -1.00 -9.64 19.41
C TYR A 133 -1.65 -8.38 18.82
N VAL A 134 -1.73 -8.25 17.50
CA VAL A 134 -2.25 -7.06 16.81
C VAL A 134 -3.52 -7.44 16.06
N ASP A 135 -4.65 -6.82 16.42
CA ASP A 135 -5.90 -6.97 15.67
C ASP A 135 -5.94 -5.99 14.48
N ASN A 136 -5.58 -4.72 14.73
CA ASN A 136 -5.54 -3.68 13.70
C ASN A 136 -4.34 -2.76 13.94
N ILE A 137 -3.85 -2.17 12.86
CA ILE A 137 -2.74 -1.22 12.90
C ILE A 137 -2.91 -0.14 11.85
N MET A 138 -2.47 1.07 12.17
CA MET A 138 -2.29 2.18 11.23
C MET A 138 -0.89 2.74 11.42
N VAL A 139 -0.09 2.80 10.37
CA VAL A 139 1.24 3.41 10.38
C VAL A 139 1.17 4.77 9.70
N HIS A 140 1.79 5.75 10.33
CA HIS A 140 1.92 7.10 9.83
C HIS A 140 3.40 7.50 9.82
N ALA A 141 3.84 8.05 8.69
CA ALA A 141 5.17 8.66 8.56
C ALA A 141 5.01 10.13 8.19
N ASP A 142 5.83 10.96 8.80
CA ASP A 142 5.96 12.37 8.43
C ASP A 142 7.29 12.54 7.65
N PRO A 143 7.28 13.13 6.43
CA PRO A 143 8.48 13.41 5.66
C PRO A 143 9.55 14.22 6.42
N PHE A 144 9.14 15.01 7.42
CA PHE A 144 10.04 15.83 8.23
C PHE A 144 10.67 15.07 9.41
N HIS A 145 10.28 13.82 9.65
CA HIS A 145 10.79 12.99 10.74
C HIS A 145 11.50 11.74 10.20
N ASN A 146 12.46 11.22 10.96
CA ASN A 146 13.21 10.00 10.61
C ASN A 146 12.60 8.72 11.21
N PHE A 147 11.35 8.78 11.64
CA PHE A 147 10.68 7.65 12.28
C PHE A 147 9.21 7.58 11.85
N CYS A 148 8.69 6.36 11.82
CA CYS A 148 7.26 6.11 11.65
C CYS A 148 6.62 5.95 13.02
N VAL A 149 5.37 6.39 13.15
CA VAL A 149 4.53 6.17 14.32
C VAL A 149 3.45 5.17 13.94
N ALA A 150 3.16 4.20 14.81
CA ALA A 150 2.10 3.23 14.58
C ALA A 150 1.04 3.32 15.68
N LEU A 151 -0.22 3.37 15.29
CA LEU A 151 -1.36 3.19 16.17
C LEU A 151 -1.77 1.72 16.13
N VAL A 152 -1.57 1.01 17.24
CA VAL A 152 -1.80 -0.43 17.35
C VAL A 152 -3.04 -0.70 18.21
N VAL A 153 -3.95 -1.52 17.69
CA VAL A 153 -5.06 -2.09 18.45
C VAL A 153 -4.68 -3.52 18.85
N PRO A 154 -4.38 -3.76 20.15
CA PRO A 154 -3.95 -5.07 20.59
C PRO A 154 -5.11 -6.07 20.62
N SER A 155 -4.79 -7.35 20.36
CA SER A 155 -5.76 -8.43 20.40
C SER A 155 -6.20 -8.73 21.83
N ARG A 156 -7.50 -8.61 22.08
CA ARG A 156 -8.07 -8.80 23.43
C ARG A 156 -7.81 -10.20 23.96
N SER A 157 -8.15 -11.22 23.16
CA SER A 157 -8.07 -12.62 23.59
C SER A 157 -6.64 -13.07 23.87
N VAL A 158 -5.69 -12.66 23.04
CA VAL A 158 -4.28 -13.04 23.19
C VAL A 158 -3.64 -12.33 24.38
N LEU A 159 -3.89 -11.03 24.53
CA LEU A 159 -3.32 -10.24 25.62
C LEU A 159 -3.91 -10.63 26.99
N GLN A 160 -5.21 -10.93 27.06
CA GLN A 160 -5.84 -11.42 28.30
C GLN A 160 -5.30 -12.80 28.68
N ARG A 161 -5.22 -13.74 27.74
CA ARG A 161 -4.66 -15.07 28.01
C ARG A 161 -3.22 -14.97 28.54
N TRP A 162 -2.39 -14.13 27.91
CA TRP A 162 -1.03 -13.88 28.37
C TRP A 162 -1.01 -13.28 29.79
N ALA A 163 -1.91 -12.35 30.10
CA ALA A 163 -2.00 -11.74 31.42
C ALA A 163 -2.40 -12.75 32.50
N ASP A 164 -3.36 -13.62 32.20
CA ASP A 164 -3.83 -14.68 33.10
C ASP A 164 -2.72 -15.73 33.35
N GLU A 165 -1.99 -16.15 32.30
CA GLU A 165 -0.84 -17.06 32.39
C GLU A 165 0.33 -16.43 33.18
N SER A 166 0.52 -15.12 33.06
CA SER A 166 1.57 -14.38 33.74
C SER A 166 1.19 -13.93 35.16
N GLY A 167 -0.04 -14.22 35.61
CA GLY A 167 -0.55 -13.82 36.93
C GLY A 167 -0.71 -12.31 37.11
N ILE A 168 -0.97 -11.57 36.04
CA ILE A 168 -1.15 -10.12 36.07
C ILE A 168 -2.61 -9.82 36.42
N GLU A 169 -2.88 -9.23 37.58
CA GLU A 169 -4.23 -8.80 37.95
C GLU A 169 -4.66 -7.53 37.20
N TYR A 170 -5.81 -7.53 36.53
CA TYR A 170 -6.38 -6.34 35.87
C TYR A 170 -7.89 -6.28 36.10
N LYS A 171 -8.47 -5.06 36.23
CA LYS A 171 -9.93 -4.90 36.36
C LYS A 171 -10.61 -4.81 34.99
N ASP A 172 -10.01 -4.06 34.08
CA ASP A 172 -10.52 -3.82 32.74
C ASP A 172 -9.42 -3.95 31.68
N PHE A 173 -9.81 -4.23 30.44
CA PHE A 173 -8.86 -4.34 29.32
C PHE A 173 -8.04 -3.04 29.11
N SER A 174 -8.65 -1.88 29.37
CA SER A 174 -7.95 -0.59 29.28
C SER A 174 -6.84 -0.46 30.31
N GLU A 175 -7.04 -1.01 31.52
CA GLU A 175 -6.02 -1.02 32.56
C GLU A 175 -4.88 -1.97 32.15
N LEU A 176 -5.21 -3.14 31.59
CA LEU A 176 -4.23 -4.08 31.08
C LEU A 176 -3.34 -3.44 29.99
N CYS A 177 -3.92 -2.72 29.03
CA CYS A 177 -3.14 -1.99 28.01
C CYS A 177 -2.27 -0.87 28.61
N GLY A 178 -2.67 -0.29 29.74
CA GLY A 178 -1.92 0.75 30.45
C GLY A 178 -0.66 0.22 31.16
N LYS A 179 -0.54 -1.09 31.37
CA LYS A 179 0.60 -1.69 32.06
C LYS A 179 1.84 -1.78 31.16
N ALA A 180 3.00 -1.47 31.73
CA ALA A 180 4.27 -1.48 31.01
C ALA A 180 4.66 -2.89 30.53
N GLU A 181 4.30 -3.92 31.29
CA GLU A 181 4.53 -5.33 30.96
C GLU A 181 3.75 -5.73 29.70
N ALA A 182 2.47 -5.36 29.62
CA ALA A 182 1.62 -5.64 28.47
C ALA A 182 2.08 -4.89 27.21
N GLN A 183 2.51 -3.64 27.37
CA GLN A 183 3.11 -2.85 26.27
C GLN A 183 4.39 -3.48 25.77
N THR A 184 5.26 -3.92 26.68
CA THR A 184 6.53 -4.57 26.32
C THR A 184 6.26 -5.88 25.62
N GLU A 185 5.30 -6.69 26.08
CA GLU A 185 4.95 -7.95 25.43
C GLU A 185 4.41 -7.75 24.02
N ALA A 186 3.48 -6.81 23.84
CA ALA A 186 2.98 -6.44 22.53
C ALA A 186 4.10 -5.88 21.62
N ALA A 187 5.05 -5.12 22.18
CA ALA A 187 6.16 -4.52 21.45
C ALA A 187 7.28 -5.51 21.08
N LYS A 188 7.58 -6.50 21.93
CA LYS A 188 8.65 -7.51 21.71
C LYS A 188 8.54 -8.19 20.34
N ILE A 189 7.32 -8.40 19.88
CA ILE A 189 7.04 -9.13 18.64
C ILE A 189 7.22 -8.24 17.41
N THR A 190 7.15 -6.92 17.60
CA THR A 190 7.19 -5.93 16.50
C THR A 190 8.59 -5.37 16.20
N LYS A 191 9.64 -5.71 16.99
CA LYS A 191 10.98 -5.07 16.90
C LYS A 191 10.92 -3.52 16.88
N LEU A 192 9.89 -2.93 17.46
CA LEU A 192 9.71 -1.47 17.51
C LEU A 192 10.47 -0.89 18.71
N ASN A 193 11.24 0.18 18.48
CA ASN A 193 12.17 0.74 19.46
C ASN A 193 11.53 1.75 20.43
N LYS A 194 10.32 2.26 20.16
CA LYS A 194 9.67 3.27 21.00
C LYS A 194 8.15 3.20 20.88
N PHE A 195 7.48 3.09 22.02
CA PHE A 195 6.02 3.06 22.12
C PHE A 195 5.54 4.28 22.90
N GLU A 196 4.48 4.92 22.43
CA GLU A 196 3.76 5.94 23.18
C GLU A 196 2.27 5.66 23.04
N ILE A 197 1.59 5.35 24.15
CA ILE A 197 0.15 5.15 24.12
C ILE A 197 -0.52 6.51 24.03
N LEU A 198 -1.35 6.70 22.99
CA LEU A 198 -2.40 7.70 23.02
C LEU A 198 -3.40 7.31 24.12
N GLN A 199 -3.20 7.83 25.34
CA GLN A 199 -4.11 7.69 26.49
C GLN A 199 -5.44 8.47 26.29
N ARG A 200 -5.83 8.71 25.04
CA ARG A 200 -7.11 9.31 24.69
C ARG A 200 -7.94 8.28 23.96
N SER A 201 -8.61 7.44 24.74
CA SER A 201 -9.98 7.02 24.47
C SER A 201 -10.92 8.24 24.49
N GLY A 202 -10.60 9.24 23.68
CA GLY A 202 -11.51 10.33 23.33
C GLY A 202 -12.09 9.93 22.00
N CYS A 203 -13.34 9.47 22.00
CA CYS A 203 -14.17 9.50 20.81
C CYS A 203 -14.01 10.89 20.19
N CYS A 204 -13.29 10.98 19.08
CA CYS A 204 -13.16 12.20 18.32
C CYS A 204 -14.58 12.48 17.80
N ARG A 205 -15.37 13.28 18.53
CA ARG A 205 -16.63 13.80 18.02
C ARG A 205 -16.25 14.63 16.80
N ILE A 206 -16.47 14.07 15.62
CA ILE A 206 -16.48 14.84 14.38
C ILE A 206 -17.57 15.89 14.57
N PRO A 207 -17.25 17.20 14.65
CA PRO A 207 -18.26 18.23 14.80
C PRO A 207 -19.13 18.22 13.54
N GLY A 208 -20.33 17.63 13.60
CA GLY A 208 -21.29 17.66 12.48
C GLY A 208 -22.12 16.41 12.21
N LEU A 209 -21.77 15.24 12.76
CA LEU A 209 -22.61 14.04 12.60
C LEU A 209 -23.73 14.02 13.65
N ARG A 210 -24.95 14.41 13.23
CA ARG A 210 -26.18 14.13 13.99
C ARG A 210 -26.38 12.61 13.99
N ASN A 211 -26.59 12.03 15.17
CA ASN A 211 -27.07 10.65 15.26
C ASN A 211 -28.41 10.52 14.54
N PRO A 212 -28.64 9.47 13.73
CA PRO A 212 -29.98 9.10 13.33
C PRO A 212 -30.77 8.68 14.57
N ALA A 213 -32.05 9.07 14.58
CA ALA A 213 -33.01 8.84 15.66
C ALA A 213 -33.33 7.35 15.89
#